data_AF-A0A550H3I6-F1
#
_entry.id   AF-A0A550H3I6-F1
#
_cell.length_a   1.000
_cell.length_b   1.000
_cell.length_c   1.000
_cell.angle_alpha   90.00
_cell.angle_beta   90.00
_cell.angle_gamma   90.00
#
_symmetry.space_group_name_H-M   'P 1'
#
loop_
_entity.id
_entity.type
_entity.pdbx_description
1 polymer ?
#
loop_
_entity_poly.entity_id
_entity_poly.type
_entity_poly.pdbx_seq_one_letter_code
_entity_poly.pdbx_strand_id
1 'polypeptide(L)'
;MENEQKQTISIHKPDIREKIFFLGAGLLMSVPFTLFFSELSNSLCVAMPLLFAQVCTTVLFAPFIEEVAKVFPLFYRHGETERSFLDLGILVGVGFGLTEFVLYVFTLGVPFISRIPGVLFHASSACITAYGIAKKKPLQFYLIAVVAHLTNNLLALFSNEIMFLYIPGLIVLLGTYFLAWRVYSQTSETIVV
;
A
#
# COMPACT_ATOMS: atom_id res chain seq x y z
N MET A 1 22.57 7.87 -47.74
CA MET A 1 22.26 6.92 -46.64
C MET A 1 22.29 7.73 -45.36
N GLU A 2 21.12 8.13 -44.86
CA GLU A 2 21.03 8.76 -43.54
C GLU A 2 21.41 7.72 -42.49
N ASN A 3 22.36 8.07 -41.63
CA ASN A 3 22.65 7.32 -40.42
C ASN A 3 21.41 7.42 -39.53
N GLU A 4 20.61 6.35 -39.46
CA GLU A 4 19.64 6.17 -38.39
C GLU A 4 20.41 6.21 -37.06
N GLN A 5 20.41 7.37 -36.40
CA GLN A 5 20.84 7.47 -35.02
C GLN A 5 19.87 6.63 -34.20
N LYS A 6 20.29 5.41 -33.88
CA LYS A 6 19.62 4.51 -32.95
C LYS A 6 19.60 5.22 -31.60
N GLN A 7 18.52 5.97 -31.32
CA GLN A 7 18.30 6.61 -30.03
C GLN A 7 18.20 5.51 -28.97
N THR A 8 19.29 5.28 -28.25
CA THR A 8 19.29 4.43 -27.08
C THR A 8 18.71 5.23 -25.92
N ILE A 9 17.43 5.00 -25.62
CA ILE A 9 16.82 5.50 -24.38
C ILE A 9 17.57 4.83 -23.23
N SER A 10 18.26 5.63 -22.41
CA SER A 10 18.93 5.11 -21.22
C SER A 10 17.87 4.60 -20.25
N ILE A 11 18.01 3.34 -19.81
CA ILE A 11 17.18 2.77 -18.76
C ILE A 11 17.36 3.62 -17.49
N HIS A 12 16.28 4.22 -17.00
CA HIS A 12 16.33 4.95 -15.74
C HIS A 12 16.37 3.95 -14.58
N LYS A 13 17.25 4.22 -13.61
CA LYS A 13 17.33 3.47 -12.35
C LYS A 13 17.24 4.48 -11.20
N PRO A 14 16.36 4.26 -10.22
CA PRO A 14 16.13 5.24 -9.19
C PRO A 14 17.36 5.41 -8.31
N ASP A 15 17.79 6.66 -8.16
CA ASP A 15 18.89 6.98 -7.27
C ASP A 15 18.44 6.97 -5.79
N ILE A 16 19.37 7.22 -4.86
CA ILE A 16 19.05 7.25 -3.44
C ILE A 16 18.09 8.39 -3.07
N ARG A 17 18.14 9.52 -3.79
CA ARG A 17 17.28 10.68 -3.52
C ARG A 17 15.84 10.37 -3.91
N GLU A 18 15.64 9.70 -5.03
CA GLU A 18 14.33 9.23 -5.48
C GLU A 18 13.78 8.18 -4.51
N LYS A 19 14.60 7.21 -4.08
CA LYS A 19 14.17 6.24 -3.06
C LYS A 19 13.73 6.90 -1.75
N ILE A 20 14.48 7.90 -1.27
CA ILE A 20 14.12 8.69 -0.09
C ILE A 20 12.82 9.47 -0.34
N PHE A 21 12.64 10.05 -1.53
CA PHE A 21 11.41 10.75 -1.89
C PHE A 21 10.18 9.84 -1.83
N PHE A 22 10.24 8.63 -2.41
CA PHE A 22 9.11 7.70 -2.39
C PHE A 22 8.80 7.18 -0.98
N LEU A 23 9.82 6.90 -0.18
CA LEU A 23 9.64 6.61 1.25
C LEU A 23 8.97 7.77 1.98
N GLY A 24 9.46 9.00 1.76
CA GLY A 24 8.94 10.23 2.33
C GLY A 24 7.49 10.53 1.92
N ALA A 25 7.13 10.27 0.67
CA ALA A 25 5.76 10.40 0.19
C ALA A 25 4.81 9.48 0.96
N GLY A 26 5.21 8.23 1.18
CA GLY A 26 4.46 7.28 2.01
C GLY A 26 4.26 7.80 3.43
N LEU A 27 5.33 8.30 4.05
CA LEU A 27 5.28 8.87 5.41
C LEU A 27 4.29 10.03 5.50
N LEU A 28 4.38 10.99 4.56
CA LEU A 28 3.57 12.19 4.57
C LEU A 28 2.09 11.93 4.26
N MET A 29 1.78 10.97 3.39
CA MET A 29 0.40 10.65 3.01
C MET A 29 -0.37 9.92 4.12
N SER A 30 0.30 9.07 4.91
CA SER A 30 -0.38 8.28 5.94
C SER A 30 -0.98 9.14 7.06
N VAL A 31 -0.27 10.18 7.52
CA VAL A 31 -0.74 11.08 8.60
C VAL A 31 -2.13 11.66 8.34
N PRO A 32 -2.38 12.40 7.25
CA PRO A 32 -3.69 13.01 7.01
C PRO A 32 -4.79 11.96 6.84
N PHE A 33 -4.51 10.77 6.29
CA PHE A 33 -5.52 9.73 6.12
C PHE A 33 -5.91 9.08 7.45
N THR A 34 -4.95 8.71 8.29
CA THR A 34 -5.25 8.13 9.60
C THR A 34 -6.13 9.09 10.42
N LEU A 35 -5.80 10.40 10.41
CA LEU A 35 -6.60 11.42 11.09
C LEU A 35 -7.97 11.62 10.43
N PHE A 36 -8.02 11.73 9.10
CA PHE A 36 -9.26 11.91 8.34
C PHE A 36 -10.26 10.77 8.59
N PHE A 37 -9.83 9.51 8.54
CA PHE A 37 -10.74 8.39 8.76
C PHE A 37 -11.21 8.27 10.20
N SER A 38 -10.37 8.65 11.17
CA SER A 38 -10.80 8.76 12.57
C SER A 38 -11.91 9.80 12.72
N GLU A 39 -11.73 11.00 12.17
CA GLU A 39 -12.73 12.06 12.28
C GLU A 39 -13.98 11.82 11.46
N LEU A 40 -13.85 11.18 10.30
CA LEU A 40 -15.00 10.73 9.51
C LEU A 40 -15.81 9.71 10.31
N SER A 41 -15.15 8.78 11.04
CA SER A 41 -15.83 7.78 11.87
C SER A 41 -16.60 8.45 13.00
N ASN A 42 -15.97 9.40 13.71
CA ASN A 42 -16.60 10.20 14.76
C ASN A 42 -17.82 10.97 14.23
N SER A 43 -17.70 11.58 13.04
CA SER A 43 -18.78 12.34 12.42
C SER A 43 -19.97 11.46 12.03
N LEU A 44 -19.71 10.25 11.52
CA LEU A 44 -20.76 9.30 11.18
C LEU A 44 -21.48 8.74 12.41
N CYS A 45 -20.84 8.74 13.58
CA CYS A 45 -21.47 8.29 14.83
C CYS A 45 -22.70 9.12 15.24
N VAL A 46 -22.88 10.33 14.68
CA VAL A 46 -24.11 11.12 14.85
C VAL A 46 -25.33 10.44 14.22
N ALA A 47 -25.13 9.67 13.14
CA ALA A 47 -26.19 9.06 12.35
C ALA A 47 -26.26 7.53 12.47
N MET A 48 -25.19 6.86 12.93
CA MET A 48 -25.15 5.39 13.03
C MET A 48 -24.31 4.92 14.23
N PRO A 49 -24.49 3.66 14.69
CA PRO A 49 -23.67 3.12 15.77
C PRO A 49 -22.18 3.06 15.40
N LEU A 50 -21.31 3.14 16.42
CA LEU A 50 -19.85 3.17 16.27
C LEU A 50 -19.31 2.05 15.37
N LEU A 51 -19.79 0.81 15.55
CA LEU A 51 -19.35 -0.33 14.75
C LEU A 51 -19.63 -0.11 13.25
N PHE A 52 -20.83 0.38 12.91
CA PHE A 52 -21.18 0.65 11.51
C PHE A 52 -20.35 1.81 10.95
N ALA A 53 -20.11 2.85 11.75
CA ALA A 53 -19.23 3.95 11.35
C ALA A 53 -17.81 3.45 11.05
N GLN A 54 -17.23 2.62 11.92
CA GLN A 54 -15.90 2.02 11.74
C GLN A 54 -15.83 1.09 10.53
N VAL A 55 -16.87 0.28 10.29
CA VAL A 55 -16.95 -0.54 9.07
C VAL A 55 -16.98 0.34 7.83
N CYS A 56 -17.80 1.39 7.81
CA CYS A 56 -17.84 2.31 6.68
C CYS A 56 -16.50 3.01 6.44
N THR A 57 -15.88 3.58 7.47
CA THR A 57 -14.66 4.38 7.31
C THR A 57 -13.41 3.56 7.14
N THR A 58 -13.14 2.66 8.09
CA THR A 58 -11.85 1.97 8.20
C THR A 58 -11.81 0.69 7.39
N VAL A 59 -12.94 -0.03 7.29
CA VAL A 59 -12.99 -1.28 6.51
C VAL A 59 -13.30 -1.01 5.05
N LEU A 60 -14.22 -0.10 4.74
CA LEU A 60 -14.63 0.17 3.36
C LEU A 60 -13.85 1.33 2.73
N PHE A 61 -13.96 2.56 3.24
CA PHE A 61 -13.39 3.72 2.53
C PHE A 61 -11.87 3.78 2.56
N ALA A 62 -11.24 3.49 3.71
CA ALA A 62 -9.79 3.62 3.87
C ALA A 62 -9.01 2.78 2.85
N PRO A 63 -9.27 1.47 2.65
CA PRO A 63 -8.57 0.69 1.64
C PRO A 63 -8.63 1.27 0.23
N PHE A 64 -9.78 1.77 -0.23
CA PHE A 64 -9.87 2.35 -1.58
C PHE A 64 -9.00 3.60 -1.72
N ILE A 65 -9.03 4.50 -0.75
CA ILE A 65 -8.31 5.77 -0.82
C ILE A 65 -6.81 5.54 -0.62
N GLU A 66 -6.43 4.76 0.39
CA GLU A 66 -5.03 4.52 0.75
C GLU A 66 -4.28 3.75 -0.34
N GLU A 67 -4.90 2.72 -0.93
CA GLU A 67 -4.26 1.95 -2.00
C GLU A 67 -4.04 2.81 -3.25
N VAL A 68 -4.97 3.71 -3.62
CA VAL A 68 -4.75 4.67 -4.72
C VAL A 68 -3.64 5.64 -4.36
N ALA A 69 -3.68 6.24 -3.17
CA ALA A 69 -2.75 7.28 -2.77
C ALA A 69 -1.30 6.77 -2.75
N LYS A 70 -1.06 5.55 -2.24
CA LYS A 70 0.27 4.93 -2.20
C LYS A 70 0.92 4.81 -3.58
N VAL A 71 0.14 4.58 -4.63
CA VAL A 71 0.68 4.42 -5.98
C VAL A 71 0.51 5.65 -6.87
N PHE A 72 -0.16 6.69 -6.39
CA PHE A 72 -0.41 7.90 -7.16
C PHE A 72 0.90 8.51 -7.74
N PRO A 73 2.02 8.60 -6.97
CA PRO A 73 3.28 9.12 -7.51
C PRO A 73 3.86 8.29 -8.67
N LEU A 74 3.49 7.01 -8.79
CA LEU A 74 4.02 6.10 -9.80
C LEU A 74 3.38 6.29 -11.18
N PHE A 75 2.15 6.84 -11.27
CA PHE A 75 1.46 7.02 -12.56
C PHE A 75 2.16 7.97 -13.52
N TYR A 76 3.00 8.87 -13.00
CA TYR A 76 3.72 9.88 -13.77
C TYR A 76 5.15 9.48 -14.12
N ARG A 77 5.58 8.24 -13.78
CA ARG A 77 6.91 7.74 -14.09
C ARG A 77 6.88 6.96 -15.40
N HIS A 78 7.76 7.36 -16.32
CA HIS A 78 8.00 6.72 -17.61
C HIS A 78 9.49 6.42 -17.75
N GLY A 79 9.85 5.29 -18.39
CA GLY A 79 11.26 4.94 -18.65
C GLY A 79 11.98 4.17 -17.53
N GLU A 80 11.27 3.87 -16.44
CA GLU A 80 11.72 2.99 -15.35
C GLU A 80 11.70 1.53 -15.75
N THR A 81 12.53 0.69 -15.13
CA THR A 81 12.34 -0.77 -15.24
C THR A 81 11.19 -1.25 -14.38
N GLU A 82 10.56 -2.38 -14.74
CA GLU A 82 9.54 -3.01 -13.89
C GLU A 82 10.07 -3.20 -12.46
N ARG A 83 11.31 -3.67 -12.32
CA ARG A 83 11.95 -3.89 -11.03
C ARG A 83 12.02 -2.60 -10.20
N SER A 84 12.55 -1.55 -10.81
CA SER A 84 12.67 -0.23 -10.19
C SER A 84 11.31 0.33 -9.79
N PHE A 85 10.31 0.15 -10.64
CA PHE A 85 8.95 0.59 -10.40
C PHE A 85 8.32 -0.06 -9.15
N LEU A 86 8.53 -1.37 -8.98
CA LEU A 86 8.08 -2.09 -7.80
C LEU A 86 8.87 -1.69 -6.54
N ASP A 87 10.18 -1.53 -6.64
CA ASP A 87 11.02 -1.06 -5.51
C ASP A 87 10.52 0.28 -4.98
N LEU A 88 10.19 1.22 -5.88
CA LEU A 88 9.60 2.51 -5.51
C LEU A 88 8.23 2.34 -4.83
N GLY A 89 7.35 1.49 -5.37
CA GLY A 89 6.05 1.19 -4.75
C GLY A 89 6.17 0.58 -3.35
N ILE A 90 7.10 -0.36 -3.17
CA ILE A 90 7.44 -0.94 -1.85
C ILE A 90 7.85 0.16 -0.88
N LEU A 91 8.72 1.08 -1.30
CA LEU A 91 9.17 2.19 -0.45
C LEU A 91 8.03 3.11 0.00
N VAL A 92 7.07 3.42 -0.89
CA VAL A 92 5.87 4.17 -0.47
C VAL A 92 5.08 3.38 0.58
N GLY A 93 4.85 2.09 0.34
CA GLY A 93 4.11 1.24 1.27
C GLY A 93 4.81 1.11 2.64
N VAL A 94 6.14 0.99 2.66
CA VAL A 94 6.93 1.00 3.90
C VAL A 94 6.77 2.33 4.64
N GLY A 95 6.92 3.46 3.94
CA GLY A 95 6.75 4.79 4.56
C GLY A 95 5.34 4.97 5.14
N PHE A 96 4.33 4.54 4.40
CA PHE A 96 2.95 4.56 4.86
C PHE A 96 2.78 3.74 6.15
N GLY A 97 3.19 2.46 6.11
CA GLY A 97 3.06 1.56 7.25
C GLY A 97 3.86 2.00 8.48
N LEU A 98 5.04 2.60 8.31
CA LEU A 98 5.84 3.14 9.40
C LEU A 98 5.14 4.30 10.13
N THR A 99 4.44 5.14 9.39
CA THR A 99 3.69 6.26 10.00
C THR A 99 2.53 5.72 10.83
N GLU A 100 1.74 4.81 10.28
CA GLU A 100 0.69 4.15 11.05
C GLU A 100 1.27 3.45 12.28
N PHE A 101 2.36 2.71 12.11
CA PHE A 101 3.05 2.04 13.20
C PHE A 101 3.36 3.02 14.34
N VAL A 102 3.99 4.17 14.02
CA VAL A 102 4.35 5.18 15.00
C VAL A 102 3.10 5.76 15.69
N LEU A 103 2.07 6.10 14.93
CA LEU A 103 0.82 6.62 15.48
C LEU A 103 0.17 5.59 16.42
N TYR A 104 -0.12 4.39 15.94
CA TYR A 104 -0.81 3.37 16.75
C TYR A 104 -0.02 2.98 18.01
N VAL A 105 1.30 2.82 17.92
CA VAL A 105 2.11 2.38 19.06
C VAL A 105 2.32 3.51 20.07
N PHE A 106 2.72 4.70 19.61
CA PHE A 106 3.15 5.77 20.51
C PHE A 106 2.05 6.76 20.87
N THR A 107 0.95 6.83 20.13
CA THR A 107 -0.19 7.71 20.46
C THR A 107 -1.40 6.94 20.99
N LEU A 108 -1.64 5.72 20.49
CA LEU A 108 -2.80 4.90 20.90
C LEU A 108 -2.44 3.73 21.84
N GLY A 109 -1.16 3.56 22.18
CA GLY A 109 -0.71 2.55 23.15
C GLY A 109 -0.87 1.10 22.67
N VAL A 110 -0.98 0.88 21.36
CA VAL A 110 -1.10 -0.47 20.79
C VAL A 110 0.23 -1.22 20.96
N PRO A 111 0.23 -2.52 21.31
CA PRO A 111 1.47 -3.28 21.46
C PRO A 111 2.37 -3.21 20.22
N PHE A 112 3.67 -2.93 20.43
CA PHE A 112 4.67 -2.79 19.35
C PHE A 112 4.62 -3.95 18.34
N ILE A 113 4.63 -5.19 18.84
CA ILE A 113 4.72 -6.39 18.00
C ILE A 113 3.48 -6.55 17.11
N SER A 114 2.29 -6.15 17.56
CA SER A 114 1.06 -6.33 16.79
C SER A 114 0.96 -5.40 15.58
N ARG A 115 1.79 -4.36 15.50
CA ARG A 115 1.79 -3.40 14.39
C ARG A 115 2.88 -3.65 13.34
N ILE A 116 3.90 -4.47 13.62
CA ILE A 116 4.90 -4.87 12.62
C ILE A 116 4.25 -5.51 11.37
N PRO A 117 3.27 -6.43 11.51
CA PRO A 117 2.54 -6.98 10.36
C PRO A 117 1.93 -5.92 9.44
N GLY A 118 1.41 -4.83 10.00
CA GLY A 118 0.81 -3.74 9.23
C GLY A 118 1.80 -3.05 8.29
N VAL A 119 3.06 -2.86 8.73
CA VAL A 119 4.12 -2.28 7.88
C VAL A 119 4.39 -3.17 6.67
N LEU A 120 4.52 -4.48 6.91
CA LEU A 120 4.76 -5.47 5.85
C LEU A 120 3.55 -5.59 4.91
N PHE A 121 2.34 -5.49 5.45
CA PHE A 121 1.11 -5.50 4.68
C PHE A 121 1.08 -4.33 3.69
N HIS A 122 1.32 -3.10 4.15
CA HIS A 122 1.31 -1.91 3.31
C HIS A 122 2.39 -1.95 2.21
N ALA A 123 3.59 -2.42 2.54
CA ALA A 123 4.65 -2.63 1.56
C ALA A 123 4.23 -3.66 0.47
N SER A 124 3.58 -4.75 0.90
CA SER A 124 3.13 -5.83 0.01
C SER A 124 1.97 -5.39 -0.89
N SER A 125 0.95 -4.71 -0.34
CA SER A 125 -0.19 -4.25 -1.13
C SER A 125 0.20 -3.16 -2.13
N ALA A 126 1.10 -2.25 -1.75
CA ALA A 126 1.66 -1.25 -2.67
C ALA A 126 2.47 -1.90 -3.81
N CYS A 127 3.25 -2.95 -3.52
CA CYS A 127 3.98 -3.73 -4.52
C CYS A 127 3.03 -4.37 -5.55
N ILE A 128 1.94 -4.98 -5.08
CA ILE A 128 0.91 -5.60 -5.94
C ILE A 128 0.30 -4.55 -6.88
N THR A 129 -0.11 -3.40 -6.35
CA THR A 129 -0.69 -2.33 -7.15
C THR A 129 0.32 -1.74 -8.15
N ALA A 130 1.57 -1.52 -7.72
CA ALA A 130 2.66 -1.05 -8.58
C ALA A 130 2.93 -2.02 -9.74
N TYR A 131 2.87 -3.33 -9.49
CA TYR A 131 2.97 -4.35 -10.54
C TYR A 131 1.83 -4.25 -11.57
N GLY A 132 0.61 -3.98 -11.12
CA GLY A 132 -0.51 -3.71 -12.02
C GLY A 132 -0.24 -2.53 -12.94
N ILE A 133 0.28 -1.44 -12.41
CA ILE A 133 0.61 -0.25 -13.21
C ILE A 133 1.73 -0.59 -14.22
N ALA A 134 2.80 -1.25 -13.77
CA ALA A 134 3.91 -1.66 -14.63
C ALA A 134 3.46 -2.58 -15.79
N LYS A 135 2.49 -3.47 -15.54
CA LYS A 135 1.91 -4.39 -16.54
C LYS A 135 0.70 -3.82 -17.29
N LYS A 136 0.40 -2.53 -17.15
CA LYS A 136 -0.76 -1.85 -17.77
C LYS A 136 -2.11 -2.50 -17.44
N LYS A 137 -2.22 -3.09 -16.24
CA LYS A 137 -3.43 -3.64 -15.63
C LYS A 137 -3.70 -3.01 -14.25
N PRO A 138 -3.68 -1.67 -14.12
CA PRO A 138 -3.72 -1.00 -12.83
C PRO A 138 -4.98 -1.36 -12.03
N LEU A 139 -6.16 -1.33 -12.67
CA LEU A 139 -7.44 -1.60 -12.01
C LEU A 139 -7.50 -3.01 -11.39
N GLN A 140 -7.03 -4.03 -12.12
CA GLN A 140 -7.10 -5.41 -11.65
C GLN A 140 -6.30 -5.60 -10.36
N PHE A 141 -5.04 -5.16 -10.35
CA PHE A 141 -4.16 -5.38 -9.20
C PHE A 141 -4.45 -4.40 -8.05
N TYR A 142 -4.91 -3.19 -8.37
CA TYR A 142 -5.49 -2.28 -7.39
C TYR A 142 -6.65 -2.93 -6.63
N LEU A 143 -7.62 -3.52 -7.33
CA LEU A 143 -8.76 -4.17 -6.68
C LEU A 143 -8.33 -5.39 -5.84
N ILE A 144 -7.31 -6.13 -6.27
CA ILE A 144 -6.73 -7.22 -5.46
C ILE A 144 -6.16 -6.66 -4.14
N ALA A 145 -5.38 -5.58 -4.21
CA ALA A 145 -4.82 -4.93 -3.03
C ALA A 145 -5.91 -4.37 -2.10
N VAL A 146 -6.94 -3.71 -2.67
CA VAL A 146 -8.09 -3.19 -1.91
C VAL A 146 -8.85 -4.30 -1.20
N VAL A 147 -9.14 -5.42 -1.89
CA VAL A 147 -9.85 -6.56 -1.27
C VAL A 147 -9.03 -7.17 -0.15
N ALA A 148 -7.72 -7.35 -0.35
CA ALA A 148 -6.83 -7.83 0.71
C ALA A 148 -6.86 -6.89 1.92
N HIS A 149 -6.80 -5.58 1.68
CA HIS A 149 -6.76 -4.56 2.73
C HIS A 149 -8.10 -4.45 3.47
N LEU A 150 -9.24 -4.43 2.75
CA LEU A 150 -10.57 -4.52 3.34
C LEU A 150 -10.70 -5.75 4.23
N THR A 151 -10.29 -6.91 3.73
CA THR A 151 -10.37 -8.16 4.50
C THR A 151 -9.49 -8.10 5.75
N ASN A 152 -8.27 -7.56 5.62
CA ASN A 152 -7.37 -7.36 6.75
C ASN A 152 -7.98 -6.43 7.82
N ASN A 153 -8.55 -5.29 7.41
CA ASN A 153 -9.16 -4.32 8.32
C ASN A 153 -10.43 -4.88 8.98
N LEU A 154 -11.25 -5.61 8.23
CA LEU A 154 -12.43 -6.29 8.78
C LEU A 154 -12.01 -7.29 9.87
N LEU A 155 -11.04 -8.15 9.58
CA LEU A 155 -10.57 -9.15 10.53
C LEU A 155 -9.91 -8.51 11.76
N ALA A 156 -9.14 -7.45 11.57
CA ALA A 156 -8.52 -6.70 12.67
C ALA A 156 -9.56 -5.99 13.56
N LEU A 157 -10.66 -5.48 12.99
CA LEU A 157 -11.73 -4.85 13.74
C LEU A 157 -12.41 -5.83 14.69
N PHE A 158 -12.65 -7.08 14.24
CA PHE A 158 -13.33 -8.11 15.03
C PHE A 158 -12.40 -8.98 15.88
N SER A 159 -11.08 -9.00 15.62
CA SER A 159 -10.13 -9.88 16.33
C SER A 159 -9.95 -9.52 17.80
N ASN A 160 -10.27 -8.29 18.21
CA ASN A 160 -10.24 -7.87 19.61
C ASN A 160 -11.31 -8.60 20.44
N GLU A 161 -12.47 -8.89 19.85
CA GLU A 161 -13.58 -9.58 20.50
C GLU A 161 -13.53 -11.10 20.26
N ILE A 162 -13.03 -11.50 19.08
CA ILE A 162 -13.07 -12.88 18.61
C ILE A 162 -11.65 -13.33 18.22
N MET A 163 -10.93 -13.85 19.21
CA MET A 163 -9.51 -14.22 19.06
C MET A 163 -9.24 -15.21 17.92
N PHE A 164 -10.16 -16.13 17.59
CA PHE A 164 -9.90 -17.07 16.50
C PHE A 164 -9.77 -16.37 15.12
N LEU A 165 -10.25 -15.13 14.97
CA LEU A 165 -10.10 -14.33 13.74
C LEU A 165 -8.67 -13.86 13.48
N TYR A 166 -7.75 -14.00 14.44
CA TYR A 166 -6.32 -13.79 14.18
C TYR A 166 -5.76 -14.77 13.13
N ILE A 167 -6.27 -16.00 13.08
CA ILE A 167 -5.82 -17.03 12.12
C ILE A 167 -6.14 -16.61 10.68
N PRO A 168 -7.40 -16.31 10.30
CA PRO A 168 -7.70 -15.81 8.95
C PRO A 168 -6.99 -14.47 8.67
N GLY A 169 -6.81 -13.60 9.68
CA GLY A 169 -6.04 -12.36 9.49
C GLY A 169 -4.59 -12.63 9.07
N LEU A 170 -3.93 -13.59 9.73
CA LEU A 170 -2.59 -14.03 9.38
C LEU A 170 -2.53 -14.65 7.98
N ILE A 171 -3.55 -15.41 7.58
CA ILE A 171 -3.65 -15.97 6.22
C ILE A 171 -3.71 -14.86 5.17
N VAL A 172 -4.50 -13.81 5.40
CA VAL A 172 -4.58 -12.66 4.48
C VAL A 172 -3.24 -11.95 4.38
N LEU A 173 -2.55 -11.71 5.50
CA LEU A 173 -1.22 -11.11 5.53
C LEU A 173 -0.21 -11.94 4.72
N LEU A 174 -0.10 -13.23 5.02
CA LEU A 174 0.84 -14.13 4.36
C LEU A 174 0.52 -14.31 2.88
N GLY A 175 -0.77 -14.38 2.53
CA GLY A 175 -1.22 -14.43 1.14
C GLY A 175 -0.86 -13.17 0.36
N THR A 176 -1.04 -11.99 0.96
CA THR A 176 -0.66 -10.70 0.37
C THR A 176 0.85 -10.60 0.18
N TYR A 177 1.63 -10.99 1.19
CA TYR A 177 3.09 -11.04 1.10
C TYR A 177 3.57 -12.02 0.01
N PHE A 178 3.03 -13.24 -0.02
CA PHE A 178 3.42 -14.24 -1.02
C PHE A 178 3.06 -13.80 -2.44
N LEU A 179 1.90 -13.16 -2.62
CA LEU A 179 1.53 -12.59 -3.90
C LEU A 179 2.47 -11.46 -4.30
N ALA A 180 2.81 -10.55 -3.38
CA ALA A 180 3.79 -9.48 -3.61
C ALA A 180 5.17 -10.04 -4.00
N TRP A 181 5.65 -11.07 -3.27
CA TRP A 181 6.88 -11.78 -3.60
C TRP A 181 6.83 -12.41 -4.99
N ARG A 182 5.73 -13.09 -5.33
CA ARG A 182 5.53 -13.73 -6.64
C ARG A 182 5.59 -12.70 -7.75
N VAL A 183 4.83 -11.60 -7.67
CA VAL A 183 4.83 -10.58 -8.72
C VAL A 183 6.19 -9.88 -8.82
N TYR A 184 6.86 -9.64 -7.69
CA TYR A 184 8.20 -9.09 -7.65
C TYR A 184 9.21 -10.00 -8.35
N SER A 185 9.15 -11.31 -8.09
CA SER A 185 10.03 -12.30 -8.75
C SER A 185 9.80 -12.43 -10.27
N GLN A 186 8.65 -11.98 -10.78
CA GLN A 186 8.31 -11.98 -12.20
C GLN A 186 8.77 -10.72 -12.94
N THR A 187 9.28 -9.71 -12.24
CA THR A 187 9.77 -8.48 -12.87
C THR A 187 11.17 -8.63 -13.42
N SER A 188 11.44 -7.89 -14.50
CA SER A 188 12.76 -7.82 -15.13
C SER A 188 13.23 -6.36 -15.25
N GLU A 189 14.46 -6.18 -15.73
CA GLU A 189 15.01 -4.86 -16.06
C GLU A 189 14.45 -4.30 -17.39
N THR A 190 13.24 -4.71 -17.76
CA THR A 190 12.55 -4.23 -18.95
C THR A 190 11.89 -2.89 -18.66
N ILE A 191 12.01 -1.93 -19.59
CA ILE A 191 11.42 -0.60 -19.45
C ILE A 191 9.89 -0.69 -19.46
N VAL A 192 9.25 0.01 -18.52
CA VAL A 192 7.82 0.29 -18.51
C VAL A 192 7.56 1.43 -19.51
N VAL A 193 6.97 1.08 -20.65
CA VAL A 193 6.52 2.01 -21.70
C VAL A 193 5.04 2.27 -21.52
#